data_AF-A0A662WTA9-F1
#
_entry.id   AF-A0A662WTA9-F1
#
_cell.length_a   1.000
_cell.length_b   1.000
_cell.length_c   1.000
_cell.angle_alpha   90.00
_cell.angle_beta   90.00
_cell.angle_gamma   90.00
#
_symmetry.space_group_name_H-M   'P 1'
#
loop_
_entity.id
_entity.type
_entity.pdbx_description
1 polymer ?
#
loop_
_entity_poly.entity_id
_entity_poly.type
_entity_poly.pdbx_seq_one_letter_code
_entity_poly.pdbx_strand_id
1 'polypeptide(L)'
;MAKKTAGQLTSIEHGAFDTAALQQELAQALEDDRLYKLTDNAKKRAIHTAANYDEFKNLVACADLKPIKQKELRDFSKAERQTNISFKPKKSWKKPEKERCFEPAASSTNAPPKSAADMDADLMAEIIHVLVLSWRHEPAASDPQEPEQATFALQMMQALTQTSRFSLILDFLDNHQLDKVHDLFQLMEGDGRLPAKQQQEILISLKTKFRIDQ
;
A
#
# COMPACT_ATOMS: atom_id res chain seq x y z
N MET A 1 -33.56 5.94 -22.63
CA MET A 1 -33.70 5.21 -21.36
C MET A 1 -33.55 3.72 -21.62
N ALA A 2 -32.51 3.09 -21.07
CA ALA A 2 -32.50 1.64 -20.82
C ALA A 2 -31.41 1.37 -19.78
N LYS A 3 -31.81 1.23 -18.52
CA LYS A 3 -30.94 0.88 -17.40
C LYS A 3 -30.38 -0.52 -17.64
N LYS A 4 -29.05 -0.67 -17.65
CA LYS A 4 -28.39 -1.97 -17.71
C LYS A 4 -28.06 -2.39 -16.28
N THR A 5 -29.00 -3.12 -15.68
CA THR A 5 -28.84 -3.77 -14.37
C THR A 5 -29.25 -5.23 -14.52
N ALA A 6 -28.25 -6.10 -14.56
CA ALA A 6 -28.26 -7.52 -14.23
C ALA A 6 -26.78 -7.92 -14.26
N GLY A 7 -26.08 -8.16 -13.15
CA GLY A 7 -26.51 -9.11 -12.13
C GLY A 7 -26.59 -10.51 -12.74
N GLN A 8 -25.58 -10.90 -13.53
CA GLN A 8 -25.48 -12.25 -14.08
C GLN A 8 -24.99 -13.18 -12.95
N LEU A 9 -25.91 -13.43 -12.02
CA LEU A 9 -25.88 -14.61 -11.17
C LEU A 9 -25.82 -15.80 -12.12
N THR A 10 -24.71 -16.52 -12.08
CA THR A 10 -24.61 -17.85 -12.66
C THR A 10 -25.70 -18.70 -12.01
N SER A 11 -26.77 -18.98 -12.75
CA SER A 11 -27.83 -19.91 -12.33
C SER A 11 -27.21 -21.28 -12.07
N ILE A 12 -26.91 -21.57 -10.80
CA ILE A 12 -26.45 -22.89 -10.34
C ILE A 12 -27.60 -23.92 -10.37
N GLU A 13 -28.84 -23.49 -10.61
CA GLU A 13 -30.05 -24.32 -10.45
C GLU A 13 -30.39 -25.20 -11.67
N HIS A 14 -29.70 -25.04 -12.80
CA HIS A 14 -30.01 -25.78 -14.04
C HIS A 14 -28.79 -26.41 -14.73
N GLY A 15 -27.79 -26.93 -14.00
CA GLY A 15 -26.82 -27.95 -14.49
C GLY A 15 -26.01 -27.66 -15.79
N ALA A 16 -26.19 -26.49 -16.41
CA ALA A 16 -25.54 -26.07 -17.64
C ALA A 16 -24.45 -25.08 -17.27
N PHE A 17 -23.26 -25.61 -17.02
CA PHE A 17 -22.07 -24.84 -16.74
C PHE A 17 -21.44 -24.38 -18.05
N ASP A 18 -21.50 -23.08 -18.33
CA ASP A 18 -20.90 -22.50 -19.52
C ASP A 18 -19.39 -22.37 -19.34
N THR A 19 -18.66 -23.39 -19.80
CA THR A 19 -17.21 -23.43 -19.77
C THR A 19 -16.58 -22.31 -20.60
N ALA A 20 -17.23 -21.88 -21.69
CA ALA A 20 -16.71 -20.86 -22.58
C ALA A 20 -16.78 -19.47 -21.95
N ALA A 21 -17.90 -19.14 -21.28
CA ALA A 21 -18.04 -17.90 -20.53
C ALA A 21 -16.99 -17.79 -19.41
N LEU A 22 -16.78 -18.88 -18.66
CA LEU A 22 -15.77 -18.90 -17.59
C LEU A 22 -14.34 -18.77 -18.13
N GLN A 23 -14.02 -19.45 -19.25
CA GLN A 23 -12.71 -19.31 -19.90
C GLN A 23 -12.46 -17.88 -20.37
N GLN A 24 -13.50 -17.21 -20.88
CA GLN A 24 -13.42 -15.81 -21.29
C GLN A 24 -13.21 -14.88 -20.08
N GLU A 25 -13.94 -15.09 -18.98
CA GLU A 25 -13.75 -14.32 -17.74
C GLU A 25 -12.33 -14.46 -17.20
N LEU A 26 -11.80 -15.69 -17.18
CA LEU A 26 -10.44 -15.95 -16.75
C LEU A 26 -9.43 -15.25 -17.67
N ALA A 27 -9.60 -15.35 -18.99
CA ALA A 27 -8.73 -14.68 -19.95
C ALA A 27 -8.75 -13.15 -19.78
N GLN A 28 -9.93 -12.57 -19.52
CA GLN A 28 -10.09 -11.14 -19.25
C GLN A 28 -9.37 -10.74 -17.96
N ALA A 29 -9.57 -11.48 -16.87
CA ALA A 29 -8.93 -11.21 -15.59
C ALA A 29 -7.40 -11.25 -15.68
N LEU A 30 -6.84 -12.16 -16.49
CA LEU A 30 -5.41 -12.22 -16.74
C LEU A 30 -4.88 -11.01 -17.52
N GLU A 31 -5.60 -10.56 -18.55
CA GLU A 31 -5.17 -9.37 -19.31
C GLU A 31 -5.31 -8.10 -18.48
N ASP A 32 -6.35 -8.00 -17.64
CA ASP A 32 -6.55 -6.87 -16.73
C ASP A 32 -5.42 -6.78 -15.70
N ASP A 33 -5.01 -7.92 -15.11
CA ASP A 33 -3.86 -7.97 -14.19
C ASP A 33 -2.54 -7.59 -14.91
N ARG A 34 -2.37 -8.06 -16.15
CA ARG A 34 -1.21 -7.68 -16.98
C ARG A 34 -1.17 -6.17 -17.23
N LEU A 35 -2.30 -5.58 -17.61
CA LEU A 35 -2.42 -4.15 -17.88
C LEU A 35 -2.24 -3.30 -16.62
N TYR A 36 -2.79 -3.77 -15.49
CA TYR A 36 -2.63 -3.12 -14.19
C TYR A 36 -1.15 -3.03 -13.80
N LYS A 37 -0.42 -4.16 -13.87
CA LYS A 37 1.02 -4.22 -13.55
C LYS A 37 1.84 -3.31 -14.45
N LEU A 38 1.54 -3.29 -15.74
CA LEU A 38 2.24 -2.46 -16.72
C LEU A 38 2.02 -0.97 -16.46
N THR A 39 0.78 -0.58 -16.17
CA THR A 39 0.40 0.80 -15.87
C THR A 39 1.00 1.26 -14.54
N ASP A 40 0.98 0.42 -13.51
CA ASP A 40 1.60 0.70 -12.21
C ASP A 40 3.12 0.90 -12.36
N ASN A 41 3.79 0.03 -13.12
CA ASN A 41 5.21 0.18 -13.42
C ASN A 41 5.49 1.50 -14.17
N ALA A 42 4.67 1.83 -15.17
CA ALA A 42 4.79 3.08 -15.91
C ALA A 42 4.57 4.30 -15.00
N LYS A 43 3.59 4.27 -14.09
CA LYS A 43 3.36 5.31 -13.07
C LYS A 43 4.59 5.48 -12.19
N LYS A 44 5.11 4.39 -11.61
CA LYS A 44 6.31 4.41 -10.76
C LYS A 44 7.51 5.03 -11.49
N ARG A 45 7.73 4.66 -12.75
CA ARG A 45 8.80 5.23 -13.57
C ARG A 45 8.55 6.71 -13.89
N ALA A 46 7.32 7.07 -14.27
CA ALA A 46 6.95 8.41 -14.68
C ALA A 46 7.00 9.42 -13.53
N ILE A 47 6.72 9.01 -12.28
CA ILE A 47 6.88 9.86 -11.08
C ILE A 47 8.30 10.43 -11.01
N HIS A 48 9.31 9.63 -11.35
CA HIS A 48 10.71 10.05 -11.30
C HIS A 48 11.21 10.70 -12.59
N THR A 49 10.54 10.45 -13.72
CA THR A 49 11.04 10.86 -15.05
C THR A 49 10.36 12.12 -15.57
N ALA A 50 9.07 12.31 -15.30
CA ALA A 50 8.28 13.41 -15.86
C ALA A 50 8.56 14.72 -15.12
N ALA A 51 8.67 15.82 -15.86
CA ALA A 51 8.84 17.16 -15.30
C ALA A 51 7.50 17.82 -14.92
N ASN A 52 6.39 17.38 -15.49
CA ASN A 52 5.05 17.93 -15.26
C ASN A 52 3.95 16.85 -15.39
N TYR A 53 2.74 17.20 -14.97
CA TYR A 53 1.60 16.28 -14.95
C TYR A 53 1.17 15.82 -16.35
N ASP A 54 1.20 16.70 -17.36
CA ASP A 54 0.78 16.34 -18.72
C ASP A 54 1.73 15.30 -19.32
N GLU A 55 3.04 15.46 -19.10
CA GLU A 55 4.05 14.48 -19.47
C GLU A 55 3.87 13.16 -18.72
N PHE A 56 3.62 13.21 -17.41
CA PHE A 56 3.30 12.03 -16.60
C PHE A 56 2.10 11.27 -17.17
N LYS A 57 1.00 11.97 -17.45
CA LYS A 57 -0.23 11.41 -18.01
C LYS A 57 0.05 10.74 -19.35
N ASN A 58 0.82 11.38 -20.22
CA ASN A 58 1.17 10.84 -21.53
C ASN A 58 2.06 9.58 -21.42
N LEU A 59 3.02 9.56 -20.49
CA LEU A 59 3.89 8.39 -20.28
C LEU A 59 3.12 7.18 -19.74
N VAL A 60 2.18 7.42 -18.83
CA VAL A 60 1.32 6.35 -18.28
C VAL A 60 0.32 5.86 -19.32
N ALA A 61 -0.23 6.75 -20.14
CA ALA A 61 -1.14 6.39 -21.22
C ALA A 61 -0.46 5.52 -22.30
N CYS A 62 0.86 5.65 -22.47
CA CYS A 62 1.64 4.85 -23.41
C CYS A 62 2.12 3.50 -22.84
N ALA A 63 1.70 3.09 -21.64
CA ALA A 63 2.26 1.93 -20.96
C ALA A 63 2.08 0.62 -21.72
N ASP A 64 0.93 0.44 -22.37
CA ASP A 64 0.47 -0.76 -23.08
C ASP A 64 0.88 -0.83 -24.55
N LEU A 65 1.58 0.19 -25.04
CA LEU A 65 2.03 0.23 -26.42
C LEU A 65 3.10 -0.82 -26.69
N LYS A 66 2.89 -1.58 -27.76
CA LYS A 66 3.85 -2.59 -28.24
C LYS A 66 5.04 -1.89 -28.92
N PRO A 67 6.28 -2.30 -28.65
CA PRO A 67 7.43 -1.81 -29.39
C PRO A 67 7.24 -2.07 -30.89
N ILE A 68 7.46 -1.03 -31.70
CA ILE A 68 7.28 -1.12 -33.16
C ILE A 68 8.28 -2.12 -33.74
N LYS A 69 7.80 -3.04 -34.56
CA LYS A 69 8.67 -4.02 -35.23
C LYS A 69 9.38 -3.38 -36.42
N GLN A 70 10.60 -3.82 -36.74
CA GLN A 70 11.37 -3.27 -37.88
C GLN A 70 10.64 -3.37 -39.23
N LYS A 71 9.81 -4.41 -39.42
CA LYS A 71 8.95 -4.55 -40.60
C LYS A 71 7.89 -3.45 -40.67
N GLU A 72 7.23 -3.17 -39.55
CA GLU A 72 6.24 -2.09 -39.42
C GLU A 72 6.90 -0.73 -39.71
N LEU A 73 8.11 -0.48 -39.19
CA LEU A 73 8.91 0.71 -39.53
C LEU A 73 9.15 0.87 -41.05
N ARG A 74 9.44 -0.23 -41.75
CA ARG A 74 9.64 -0.22 -43.21
C ARG A 74 8.33 0.03 -43.97
N ASP A 75 7.20 -0.35 -43.42
CA ASP A 75 5.91 -0.15 -44.05
C ASP A 75 5.40 1.29 -43.81
N PHE A 76 5.70 1.89 -42.64
CA PHE A 76 5.50 3.33 -42.40
C PHE A 76 6.38 4.22 -43.29
N SER A 77 7.58 3.77 -43.67
CA SER A 77 8.45 4.54 -44.57
C SER A 77 8.09 4.41 -46.06
N LYS A 78 7.36 3.35 -46.43
CA LYS A 78 6.81 3.14 -47.78
C LYS A 78 5.48 3.84 -48.01
N ALA A 79 4.76 4.23 -46.95
CA ALA A 79 3.60 5.09 -47.06
C ALA A 79 4.03 6.36 -47.79
N GLU A 80 3.52 6.47 -49.01
CA GLU A 80 3.93 7.34 -50.07
C GLU A 80 4.07 8.78 -49.59
N ARG A 81 5.32 9.23 -49.43
CA ARG A 81 5.64 10.64 -49.31
C ARG A 81 5.25 11.29 -50.65
N GLN A 82 3.99 11.72 -50.77
CA GLN A 82 3.61 12.70 -51.78
C GLN A 82 4.25 14.04 -51.41
N THR A 83 5.56 14.15 -51.66
CA THR A 83 6.30 15.39 -51.50
C THR A 83 6.36 16.09 -52.85
N ASN A 84 5.59 17.18 -53.01
CA ASN A 84 5.80 18.17 -54.07
C ASN A 84 7.04 19.04 -53.76
N ILE A 85 8.17 18.43 -53.44
CA ILE A 85 9.35 19.15 -52.97
C ILE A 85 10.58 18.62 -53.69
N SER A 86 10.94 19.26 -54.81
CA SER A 86 12.21 19.04 -55.49
C SER A 86 13.33 19.67 -54.66
N PHE A 87 14.00 18.85 -53.84
CA PHE A 87 15.21 19.26 -53.14
C PHE A 87 16.43 18.61 -53.80
N LYS A 88 17.33 19.44 -54.34
CA LYS A 88 18.61 18.99 -54.89
C LYS A 88 19.60 18.71 -53.75
N PRO A 89 20.27 17.54 -53.72
CA PRO A 89 21.18 17.22 -52.63
C PRO A 89 22.54 17.91 -52.83
N LYS A 90 23.03 18.61 -51.80
CA LYS A 90 24.46 18.94 -51.68
C LYS A 90 25.16 17.90 -50.81
N LYS A 91 26.21 17.30 -51.37
CA LYS A 91 27.10 16.34 -50.71
C LYS A 91 27.97 17.02 -49.67
N SER A 92 27.94 16.53 -48.44
CA SER A 92 29.14 16.41 -47.61
C SER A 92 28.91 15.39 -46.49
N TRP A 93 29.45 14.20 -46.70
CA TRP A 93 29.68 13.21 -45.66
C TRP A 93 30.69 13.73 -44.63
N LYS A 94 30.39 13.60 -43.34
CA LYS A 94 31.39 13.31 -42.30
C LYS A 94 30.83 12.22 -41.38
N LYS A 95 31.62 11.16 -41.19
CA LYS A 95 31.31 9.95 -40.42
C LYS A 95 31.40 10.20 -38.89
N PRO A 96 30.77 9.33 -38.08
CA PRO A 96 30.71 9.42 -36.62
C PRO A 96 31.86 8.67 -35.94
N GLU A 97 32.27 9.14 -34.77
CA GLU A 97 33.18 8.44 -33.86
C GLU A 97 32.66 8.62 -32.43
N LYS A 98 32.10 7.56 -31.85
CA LYS A 98 32.60 6.88 -30.64
C LYS A 98 31.57 5.87 -30.14
N GLU A 99 31.89 4.60 -30.34
CA GLU A 99 31.35 3.49 -29.59
C GLU A 99 31.80 3.61 -28.12
N ARG A 100 30.90 3.35 -27.17
CA ARG A 100 31.31 2.81 -25.88
C ARG A 100 30.33 1.72 -25.43
N CYS A 101 30.94 0.57 -25.17
CA CYS A 101 30.37 -0.71 -24.80
C CYS A 101 29.39 -0.67 -23.63
N PHE A 102 28.40 -1.55 -23.75
CA PHE A 102 27.73 -2.21 -22.64
C PHE A 102 28.72 -3.06 -21.83
N GLU A 103 28.58 -2.99 -20.50
CA GLU A 103 29.13 -3.96 -19.54
C GLU A 103 27.94 -4.56 -18.75
N PRO A 104 27.81 -5.89 -18.64
CA PRO A 104 26.85 -6.54 -17.77
C PRO A 104 27.51 -6.88 -16.43
N ALA A 105 27.20 -6.11 -15.38
CA ALA A 105 27.70 -6.39 -14.03
C ALA A 105 26.58 -6.89 -13.10
N ALA A 106 26.68 -8.18 -12.79
CA ALA A 106 26.43 -8.84 -11.52
C ALA A 106 25.08 -8.63 -10.79
N SER A 107 24.42 -9.77 -10.62
CA SER A 107 23.45 -10.12 -9.57
C SER A 107 23.78 -9.53 -8.21
N SER A 108 22.87 -8.69 -7.69
CA SER A 108 22.71 -8.48 -6.25
C SER A 108 21.27 -8.84 -5.87
N THR A 109 21.19 -9.64 -4.82
CA THR A 109 20.03 -10.28 -4.22
C THR A 109 18.95 -9.26 -3.85
N ASN A 110 17.87 -9.20 -4.62
CA ASN A 110 16.62 -8.58 -4.16
C ASN A 110 15.78 -9.68 -3.49
N ALA A 111 16.10 -10.00 -2.24
CA ALA A 111 15.11 -10.62 -1.37
C ALA A 111 13.95 -9.61 -1.22
N PRO A 112 12.69 -10.03 -1.43
CA PRO A 112 11.56 -9.14 -1.22
C PRO A 112 11.59 -8.64 0.23
N PRO A 113 11.34 -7.35 0.49
CA PRO A 113 11.08 -6.93 1.86
C PRO A 113 9.92 -7.78 2.35
N LYS A 114 10.14 -8.55 3.42
CA LYS A 114 9.04 -9.12 4.18
C LYS A 114 8.17 -7.92 4.53
N SER A 115 6.98 -7.84 3.96
CA SER A 115 5.96 -6.91 4.41
C SER A 115 5.61 -7.31 5.84
N ALA A 116 6.42 -6.85 6.79
CA ALA A 116 5.99 -6.77 8.16
C ALA A 116 4.74 -5.90 8.09
N ALA A 117 3.58 -6.50 8.36
CA ALA A 117 2.32 -5.78 8.45
C ALA A 117 2.56 -4.58 9.36
N ASP A 118 2.49 -3.39 8.78
CA ASP A 118 2.78 -2.16 9.47
C ASP A 118 1.51 -1.72 10.18
N MET A 119 1.61 -1.38 11.45
CA MET A 119 0.48 -0.97 12.27
C MET A 119 0.19 0.51 11.99
N ASP A 120 -1.05 0.84 11.62
CA ASP A 120 -1.48 2.23 11.40
C ASP A 120 -2.08 2.86 12.68
N ALA A 121 -2.35 4.16 12.61
CA ALA A 121 -2.85 4.93 13.76
C ALA A 121 -4.28 4.59 14.13
N ASP A 122 -5.12 4.34 13.13
CA ASP A 122 -6.52 3.94 13.34
C ASP A 122 -6.60 2.60 14.07
N LEU A 123 -5.78 1.61 13.66
CA LEU A 123 -5.70 0.32 14.33
C LEU A 123 -5.18 0.44 15.77
N MET A 124 -4.17 1.27 16.03
CA MET A 124 -3.72 1.52 17.41
C MET A 124 -4.84 2.13 18.25
N ALA A 125 -5.53 3.15 17.73
CA ALA A 125 -6.61 3.82 18.42
C ALA A 125 -7.77 2.86 18.75
N GLU A 126 -8.11 1.97 17.83
CA GLU A 126 -9.16 0.97 18.04
C GLU A 126 -8.75 -0.05 19.11
N ILE A 127 -7.50 -0.52 19.10
CA ILE A 127 -6.98 -1.42 20.14
C ILE A 127 -7.11 -0.75 21.52
N ILE A 128 -6.69 0.51 21.65
CA ILE A 128 -6.77 1.24 22.91
C ILE A 128 -8.23 1.44 23.33
N HIS A 129 -9.11 1.75 22.38
CA HIS A 129 -10.54 1.90 22.66
C HIS A 129 -11.15 0.60 23.21
N VAL A 130 -10.83 -0.54 22.59
CA VAL A 130 -11.29 -1.87 23.07
C VAL A 130 -10.73 -2.17 24.45
N LEU A 131 -9.48 -1.81 24.75
CA LEU A 131 -8.91 -1.97 26.10
C LEU A 131 -9.68 -1.13 27.13
N VAL A 132 -10.00 0.13 26.82
CA VAL A 132 -10.81 1.00 27.70
C VAL A 132 -12.21 0.43 27.90
N LEU A 133 -12.87 -0.02 26.84
CA LEU A 133 -14.20 -0.61 26.94
C LEU A 133 -14.19 -1.90 27.77
N SER A 134 -13.19 -2.75 27.56
CA SER A 134 -13.02 -3.99 28.32
C SER A 134 -12.77 -3.70 29.80
N TRP A 135 -12.06 -2.62 30.11
CA TRP A 135 -11.81 -2.18 31.50
C TRP A 135 -13.06 -1.66 32.19
N ARG A 136 -13.92 -0.94 31.45
CA ARG A 136 -15.17 -0.39 32.00
C ARG A 136 -16.29 -1.42 32.10
N HIS A 137 -16.17 -2.55 31.43
CA HIS A 137 -17.18 -3.58 31.48
C HIS A 137 -17.07 -4.34 32.80
N GLU A 138 -18.03 -4.08 33.70
CA GLU A 138 -18.18 -4.78 34.97
C GLU A 138 -18.30 -6.30 34.70
N PRO A 139 -17.40 -7.15 35.24
CA PRO A 139 -17.60 -8.58 35.19
C PRO A 139 -18.76 -8.90 36.13
N ALA A 140 -19.92 -9.20 35.53
CA ALA A 140 -21.07 -9.67 36.27
C ALA A 140 -20.71 -10.94 37.07
N ALA A 141 -20.52 -10.74 38.38
CA ALA A 141 -20.41 -11.75 39.42
C ALA A 141 -19.22 -12.73 39.35
N SER A 142 -18.24 -12.48 40.22
CA SER A 142 -17.43 -13.51 40.91
C SER A 142 -16.38 -14.27 40.08
N ASP A 143 -15.38 -13.58 39.53
CA ASP A 143 -14.13 -14.25 39.12
C ASP A 143 -12.89 -13.59 39.77
N PRO A 144 -11.97 -14.32 40.41
CA PRO A 144 -10.74 -13.78 41.00
C PRO A 144 -9.71 -13.20 40.01
N GLN A 145 -10.05 -12.97 38.74
CA GLN A 145 -9.11 -12.76 37.63
C GLN A 145 -8.67 -11.30 37.40
N GLU A 146 -9.08 -10.40 38.28
CA GLU A 146 -8.82 -8.96 38.22
C GLU A 146 -7.36 -8.48 38.06
N PRO A 147 -6.32 -9.07 38.71
CA PRO A 147 -4.94 -8.60 38.52
C PRO A 147 -4.39 -8.96 37.12
N GLU A 148 -5.01 -9.91 36.42
CA GLU A 148 -4.58 -10.32 35.08
C GLU A 148 -4.96 -9.28 34.03
N GLN A 149 -6.11 -8.61 34.17
CA GLN A 149 -6.57 -7.61 33.21
C GLN A 149 -5.66 -6.38 33.18
N ALA A 150 -5.25 -5.90 34.36
CA ALA A 150 -4.28 -4.81 34.48
C ALA A 150 -2.92 -5.16 33.89
N THR A 151 -2.45 -6.37 34.16
CA THR A 151 -1.19 -6.88 33.64
C THR A 151 -1.25 -7.04 32.12
N PHE A 152 -2.37 -7.54 31.59
CA PHE A 152 -2.60 -7.69 30.17
C PHE A 152 -2.63 -6.34 29.45
N ALA A 153 -3.36 -5.35 29.96
CA ALA A 153 -3.38 -4.00 29.38
C ALA A 153 -1.99 -3.37 29.37
N LEU A 154 -1.21 -3.51 30.45
CA LEU A 154 0.19 -3.06 30.50
C LEU A 154 1.04 -3.73 29.42
N GLN A 155 0.93 -5.04 29.25
CA GLN A 155 1.67 -5.79 28.24
C GLN A 155 1.28 -5.35 26.82
N MET A 156 -0.01 -5.14 26.57
CA MET A 156 -0.50 -4.63 25.29
C MET A 156 0.03 -3.23 25.00
N MET A 157 -0.05 -2.31 25.97
CA MET A 157 0.51 -0.96 25.84
C MET A 157 2.02 -1.01 25.61
N GLN A 158 2.74 -1.90 26.30
CA GLN A 158 4.17 -2.11 26.08
C GLN A 158 4.45 -2.64 24.66
N ALA A 159 3.67 -3.59 24.17
CA ALA A 159 3.80 -4.13 22.82
C ALA A 159 3.57 -3.04 21.75
N LEU A 160 2.57 -2.17 21.95
CA LEU A 160 2.32 -1.03 21.05
C LEU A 160 3.54 -0.11 20.95
N THR A 161 4.25 0.15 22.07
CA THR A 161 5.47 0.97 22.04
C THR A 161 6.68 0.33 21.36
N GLN A 162 6.65 -0.98 21.11
CA GLN A 162 7.73 -1.70 20.42
C GLN A 162 7.57 -1.70 18.89
N THR A 163 6.47 -1.13 18.38
CA THR A 163 6.23 -1.07 16.94
C THR A 163 7.17 -0.08 16.25
N SER A 164 7.65 -0.43 15.05
CA SER A 164 8.69 0.34 14.35
C SER A 164 8.29 1.77 14.01
N ARG A 165 6.98 2.06 13.93
CA ARG A 165 6.44 3.38 13.59
C ARG A 165 5.68 4.05 14.75
N PHE A 166 5.87 3.58 15.98
CA PHE A 166 5.16 4.09 17.15
C PHE A 166 5.14 5.63 17.26
N SER A 167 6.29 6.29 17.12
CA SER A 167 6.34 7.76 17.23
C SER A 167 5.51 8.46 16.16
N LEU A 168 5.53 7.95 14.92
CA LEU A 168 4.75 8.52 13.82
C LEU A 168 3.26 8.24 14.00
N ILE A 169 2.93 7.05 14.50
CA ILE A 169 1.55 6.69 14.82
C ILE A 169 0.98 7.66 15.86
N LEU A 170 1.72 7.96 16.93
CA LEU A 170 1.30 8.92 17.95
C LEU A 170 1.06 10.32 17.36
N ASP A 171 1.88 10.76 16.40
CA ASP A 171 1.72 12.07 15.76
C ASP A 171 0.46 12.15 14.87
N PHE A 172 -0.13 11.00 14.49
CA PHE A 172 -1.37 10.91 13.75
C PHE A 172 -2.61 10.65 14.62
N LEU A 173 -2.46 10.48 15.94
CA LEU A 173 -3.60 10.35 16.83
C LEU A 173 -4.27 11.72 17.05
N ASP A 174 -5.57 11.79 16.83
CA ASP A 174 -6.37 12.95 17.19
C ASP A 174 -6.49 13.11 18.71
N ASN A 175 -6.79 14.34 19.17
CA ASN A 175 -6.99 14.65 20.59
C ASN A 175 -7.99 13.71 21.27
N HIS A 176 -9.10 13.34 20.61
CA HIS A 176 -10.07 12.40 21.17
C HIS A 176 -9.48 10.99 21.40
N GLN A 177 -8.60 10.52 20.52
CA GLN A 177 -7.96 9.23 20.69
C GLN A 177 -6.91 9.31 21.80
N LEU A 178 -6.16 10.41 21.88
CA LEU A 178 -5.24 10.69 22.99
C LEU A 178 -5.97 10.77 24.34
N ASP A 179 -7.17 11.34 24.39
CA ASP A 179 -8.02 11.36 25.58
C ASP A 179 -8.35 9.94 26.04
N LYS A 180 -8.63 9.01 25.11
CA LYS A 180 -8.85 7.59 25.47
C LYS A 180 -7.59 6.93 26.01
N VAL A 181 -6.42 7.28 25.47
CA VAL A 181 -5.14 6.80 26.03
C VAL A 181 -5.00 7.30 27.47
N HIS A 182 -5.25 8.60 27.70
CA HIS A 182 -5.19 9.20 29.03
C HIS A 182 -6.19 8.55 30.00
N ASP A 183 -7.44 8.36 29.56
CA ASP A 183 -8.48 7.64 30.31
C ASP A 183 -8.02 6.24 30.70
N LEU A 184 -7.37 5.49 29.79
CA LEU A 184 -6.85 4.16 30.09
C LEU A 184 -5.80 4.21 31.19
N PHE A 185 -4.81 5.11 31.09
CA PHE A 185 -3.78 5.25 32.12
C PHE A 185 -4.37 5.71 33.47
N GLN A 186 -5.36 6.59 33.45
CA GLN A 186 -6.03 7.04 34.66
C GLN A 186 -6.84 5.91 35.31
N LEU A 187 -7.52 5.06 34.53
CA LEU A 187 -8.20 3.86 35.03
C LEU A 187 -7.20 2.88 35.65
N MET A 188 -6.05 2.68 35.01
CA MET A 188 -4.99 1.80 35.51
C MET A 188 -4.33 2.32 36.81
N GLU A 189 -4.28 3.63 37.02
CA GLU A 189 -3.76 4.24 38.25
C GLU A 189 -4.82 4.37 39.36
N GLY A 190 -6.06 4.67 38.98
CA GLY A 190 -7.16 4.95 39.91
C GLY A 190 -7.63 3.73 40.69
N ASP A 191 -7.43 2.53 40.16
CA ASP A 191 -7.94 1.30 40.78
C ASP A 191 -7.15 0.83 42.02
N GLY A 192 -6.12 1.55 42.47
CA GLY A 192 -5.45 1.35 43.78
C GLY A 192 -4.82 -0.02 44.02
N ARG A 193 -4.92 -0.97 43.09
CA ARG A 193 -4.23 -2.26 43.07
C ARG A 193 -2.84 -2.03 42.48
N LEU A 194 -1.96 -1.49 43.33
CA LEU A 194 -0.55 -1.25 43.04
C LEU A 194 0.04 -2.45 42.30
N PRO A 195 0.34 -2.31 40.99
CA PRO A 195 1.00 -3.38 40.28
C PRO A 195 2.42 -3.47 40.88
N ALA A 196 3.06 -4.64 40.86
CA ALA A 196 4.35 -4.87 41.53
C ALA A 196 5.34 -3.72 41.21
N LYS A 197 6.32 -3.42 42.08
CA LYS A 197 7.27 -2.29 41.87
C LYS A 197 7.79 -2.18 40.42
N GLN A 198 8.04 -3.33 39.79
CA GLN A 198 8.42 -3.46 38.38
C GLN A 198 7.37 -2.94 37.38
N GLN A 199 6.09 -3.24 37.59
CA GLN A 199 5.00 -2.77 36.73
C GLN A 199 4.76 -1.27 36.88
N GLN A 200 5.00 -0.70 38.07
CA GLN A 200 4.94 0.76 38.28
C GLN A 200 6.04 1.47 37.47
N GLU A 201 7.26 0.94 37.45
CA GLU A 201 8.35 1.48 36.62
C GLU A 201 8.02 1.41 35.12
N ILE A 202 7.40 0.30 34.68
CA ILE A 202 6.92 0.14 33.30
C ILE A 202 5.84 1.19 32.99
N LEU A 203 4.88 1.40 33.87
CA LEU A 203 3.80 2.36 33.68
C LEU A 203 4.35 3.80 33.52
N ILE A 204 5.31 4.20 34.37
CA ILE A 204 5.98 5.50 34.26
C ILE A 204 6.71 5.63 32.91
N SER A 205 7.46 4.60 32.52
CA SER A 205 8.15 4.57 31.22
C SER A 205 7.17 4.70 30.05
N LEU A 206 6.02 4.02 30.12
CA LEU A 206 4.98 4.07 29.10
C LEU A 206 4.34 5.46 29.01
N LYS A 207 3.99 6.09 30.13
CA LYS A 207 3.43 7.46 30.12
C LYS A 207 4.35 8.46 29.44
N THR A 208 5.65 8.37 29.71
CA THR A 208 6.66 9.20 29.04
C THR A 208 6.67 8.94 27.53
N LYS A 209 6.60 7.68 27.11
CA LYS A 209 6.57 7.32 25.67
C LYS A 209 5.30 7.79 24.96
N PHE A 210 4.16 7.72 25.62
CA PHE A 210 2.87 8.19 25.08
C PHE A 210 2.67 9.71 25.20
N ARG A 211 3.65 10.46 25.73
CA ARG A 211 3.61 11.92 25.91
C ARG A 211 2.45 12.40 26.79
N ILE A 212 2.07 11.60 27.79
CA ILE A 212 0.92 11.87 28.67
C ILE A 212 1.28 12.82 29.83
N ASP A 213 2.57 12.96 30.15
CA ASP A 213 3.07 13.81 31.24
C ASP A 213 3.50 15.23 30.80
N GLN A 214 3.06 15.73 29.64
CA GLN A 214 3.34 17.12 29.19
C GLN A 214 2.13 18.04 29.30
#